data_AF-A0A4Q3EV02-F1
#
_entry.id   AF-A0A4Q3EV02-F1
#
_cell.length_a   1.000
_cell.length_b   1.000
_cell.length_c   1.000
_cell.angle_alpha   90.00
_cell.angle_beta   90.00
_cell.angle_gamma   90.00
#
_symmetry.space_group_name_H-M   'P 1'
#
loop_
_entity.id
_entity.type
_entity.pdbx_description
1 polymer ?
#
loop_
_entity_poly.entity_id
_entity_poly.type
_entity_poly.pdbx_seq_one_letter_code
_entity_poly.pdbx_strand_id
1 'polypeptide(L)'
;MKRILYLTLILLAVASISNAQKTIFAGGEITYEHIADSTYQFYANLYQDCAGEQEPTTITACFQYPCDTGYSFSTTLTKQIHVAMLRL
;
A
#
# COMPACT_ATOMS: atom_id res chain seq x y z
N MET A 1 5.97 -47.65 16.63
CA MET A 1 6.93 -46.54 16.39
C MET A 1 6.51 -45.65 15.21
N LYS A 2 6.25 -46.18 14.00
CA LYS A 2 5.84 -45.37 12.83
C LYS A 2 4.58 -44.51 13.05
N ARG A 3 3.57 -45.01 13.76
CA ARG A 3 2.34 -44.25 14.09
C ARG A 3 2.58 -42.99 14.94
N ILE A 4 3.55 -43.06 15.86
CA ILE A 4 3.94 -41.93 16.72
C ILE A 4 4.68 -40.89 15.87
N LEU A 5 5.55 -41.34 14.96
CA LEU A 5 6.26 -40.47 14.01
C LEU A 5 5.29 -39.67 13.12
N TYR A 6 4.23 -40.31 12.59
CA TYR A 6 3.24 -39.62 11.78
C TYR A 6 2.45 -38.58 12.58
N LEU A 7 2.08 -38.90 13.83
CA LEU A 7 1.38 -37.96 14.72
C LEU A 7 2.23 -36.72 15.03
N THR A 8 3.52 -36.90 15.30
CA THR A 8 4.43 -35.78 15.54
C THR A 8 4.63 -34.92 14.30
N LEU A 9 4.65 -35.54 13.11
CA LEU A 9 4.80 -34.81 11.85
C LEU A 9 3.56 -33.94 11.54
N ILE A 10 2.36 -34.48 11.80
CA ILE A 10 1.10 -33.76 11.61
C ILE A 10 0.99 -32.60 12.60
N LEU A 11 1.35 -32.81 13.86
CA LEU A 11 1.30 -31.75 14.87
C LEU A 11 2.23 -30.58 14.53
N LEU A 12 3.43 -30.88 14.01
CA LEU A 12 4.40 -29.87 13.58
C LEU A 12 3.92 -29.08 12.36
N ALA A 13 3.25 -29.75 11.41
CA ALA A 13 2.66 -29.10 10.24
C ALA A 13 1.53 -28.12 10.62
N VAL A 14 0.67 -28.49 11.57
CA VAL A 14 -0.42 -27.63 12.05
C VAL A 14 0.11 -26.43 12.83
N ALA A 15 1.18 -26.61 13.62
CA ALA A 15 1.84 -25.52 14.34
C ALA A 15 2.55 -24.51 13.43
N SER A 16 2.77 -24.85 12.15
CA SER A 16 3.43 -23.99 11.16
C SER A 16 2.46 -23.04 10.45
N ILE A 17 1.16 -23.14 10.71
CA ILE A 17 0.15 -22.26 10.11
C ILE A 17 0.23 -20.90 10.82
N SER A 18 0.99 -19.98 10.24
CA SER A 18 0.98 -18.57 10.67
C SER A 18 -0.30 -17.88 10.19
N ASN A 19 -0.83 -16.98 11.02
CA ASN A 19 -1.91 -16.10 10.61
C ASN A 19 -1.35 -15.13 9.55
N ALA A 20 -1.68 -15.35 8.29
CA ALA A 20 -1.42 -14.36 7.25
C ALA A 20 -2.40 -13.19 7.45
N GLN A 21 -1.94 -12.09 8.04
CA GLN A 21 -2.68 -10.83 7.98
C GLN A 21 -2.56 -10.29 6.55
N LYS A 22 -3.70 -10.09 5.90
CA LYS A 22 -3.76 -9.49 4.57
C LYS A 22 -4.30 -8.08 4.73
N THR A 23 -3.47 -7.07 4.54
CA THR A 23 -3.92 -5.70 4.35
C THR A 23 -4.77 -5.64 3.09
N ILE A 24 -6.03 -5.24 3.20
CA ILE A 24 -6.89 -5.02 2.03
C ILE A 24 -6.71 -3.56 1.61
N PHE A 25 -6.08 -3.38 0.45
CA PHE A 25 -6.03 -2.09 -0.22
C PHE A 25 -7.40 -1.77 -0.83
N ALA A 26 -8.10 -0.78 -0.29
CA ALA A 26 -9.41 -0.36 -0.80
C ALA A 26 -9.27 0.51 -2.04
N GLY A 27 -8.15 1.25 -2.16
CA GLY A 27 -7.87 2.13 -3.27
C GLY A 27 -6.92 3.26 -2.89
N GLY A 28 -6.61 4.10 -3.86
CA GLY A 28 -5.90 5.35 -3.64
C GLY A 28 -6.29 6.35 -4.71
N GLU A 29 -6.13 7.62 -4.42
CA GLU A 29 -6.37 8.71 -5.35
C GLU A 29 -5.20 9.68 -5.34
N ILE A 30 -4.94 10.29 -6.49
CA ILE A 30 -4.03 11.42 -6.61
C ILE A 30 -4.87 12.58 -7.11
N THR A 31 -4.94 13.65 -6.33
CA THR A 31 -5.61 14.88 -6.69
C THR A 31 -4.60 16.02 -6.76
N TYR A 32 -4.96 17.09 -7.46
CA TYR A 32 -4.12 18.27 -7.53
C TYR A 32 -4.97 19.54 -7.47
N GLU A 33 -4.37 20.60 -6.95
CA GLU A 33 -4.92 21.94 -6.94
C GLU A 33 -3.93 22.90 -7.60
N HIS A 34 -4.47 23.79 -8.44
CA HIS A 34 -3.70 24.88 -9.03
C HIS A 34 -3.72 26.07 -8.08
N ILE A 35 -2.56 26.50 -7.59
CA ILE A 35 -2.45 27.59 -6.62
C ILE A 35 -2.32 28.93 -7.34
N ALA A 36 -1.29 29.05 -8.18
CA ALA A 36 -1.01 30.24 -9.00
C ALA A 36 0.08 29.91 -10.04
N ASP A 37 0.07 30.61 -11.19
CA ASP A 37 1.06 30.47 -12.26
C ASP A 37 1.30 29.00 -12.67
N SER A 38 2.55 28.52 -12.60
CA SER A 38 2.92 27.12 -12.86
C SER A 38 3.04 26.30 -11.57
N THR A 39 2.43 26.75 -10.47
CA THR A 39 2.52 26.10 -9.15
C THR A 39 1.27 25.27 -8.88
N TYR A 40 1.51 23.97 -8.67
CA TYR A 40 0.48 22.98 -8.37
C TYR A 40 0.82 22.26 -7.07
N GLN A 41 -0.21 21.94 -6.30
CA GLN A 41 -0.09 21.10 -5.12
C GLN A 41 -0.75 19.76 -5.38
N PHE A 42 -0.01 18.68 -5.14
CA PHE A 42 -0.48 17.32 -5.34
C PHE A 42 -0.76 16.66 -3.98
N TYR A 43 -1.86 15.93 -3.91
CA TYR A 43 -2.26 15.13 -2.76
C TYR A 43 -2.33 13.67 -3.16
N ALA A 44 -1.73 12.80 -2.37
CA ALA A 44 -1.80 11.35 -2.55
C ALA A 44 -2.54 10.75 -1.36
N ASN A 45 -3.79 10.31 -1.58
CA ASN A 45 -4.62 9.73 -0.53
C ASN A 45 -4.68 8.21 -0.72
N LEU A 46 -4.49 7.49 0.39
CA LEU A 46 -4.55 6.05 0.44
C LEU A 46 -5.73 5.61 1.29
N TYR A 47 -6.55 4.71 0.77
CA TYR A 47 -7.68 4.14 1.49
C TYR A 47 -7.36 2.68 1.84
N GLN A 48 -7.19 2.42 3.14
CA GLN A 48 -6.89 1.09 3.67
C GLN A 48 -7.85 0.70 4.81
N ASP A 49 -7.92 -0.59 5.09
CA ASP A 49 -8.68 -1.12 6.23
C ASP A 49 -8.01 -0.79 7.58
N CYS A 50 -8.79 -0.85 8.66
CA CYS A 50 -8.30 -0.57 10.02
C CYS A 50 -7.30 -1.63 10.53
N ALA A 51 -7.18 -2.76 9.83
CA ALA A 51 -6.37 -3.92 10.20
C ALA A 51 -5.07 -4.02 9.40
N GLY A 52 -4.80 -3.07 8.50
CA GLY A 52 -3.64 -3.08 7.63
C GLY A 52 -2.33 -2.87 8.36
N GLU A 53 -1.28 -3.53 7.87
CA GLU A 53 0.10 -3.23 8.24
C GLU A 53 0.49 -1.80 7.88
N GLN A 54 1.55 -1.30 8.53
CA GLN A 54 2.06 0.05 8.31
C GLN A 54 2.64 0.17 6.89
N GLU A 55 1.85 0.77 6.00
CA GLU A 55 2.24 1.07 4.64
C GLU A 55 3.23 2.26 4.62
N PRO A 56 4.23 2.31 3.71
CA PRO A 56 5.23 3.38 3.70
C PRO A 56 4.56 4.75 3.61
N THR A 57 4.94 5.76 4.39
CA THR A 57 4.25 7.07 4.37
C THR A 57 4.48 7.90 3.11
N THR A 58 5.26 7.40 2.16
CA THR A 58 5.64 8.11 0.95
C THR A 58 5.47 7.26 -0.31
N ILE A 59 5.36 7.93 -1.45
CA ILE A 59 5.43 7.33 -2.79
C ILE A 59 6.33 8.16 -3.68
N THR A 60 6.98 7.51 -4.64
CA THR A 60 7.70 8.21 -5.70
C THR A 60 6.73 8.50 -6.84
N ALA A 61 6.46 9.78 -7.09
CA ALA A 61 5.70 10.25 -8.22
C ALA A 61 6.64 10.62 -9.37
N CYS A 62 6.33 10.17 -10.58
CA CYS A 62 7.05 10.53 -11.80
C CYS A 62 6.19 11.52 -12.60
N PHE A 63 6.67 12.74 -12.73
CA PHE A 63 6.05 13.79 -13.52
C PHE A 63 6.63 13.75 -14.93
N GLN A 64 5.75 13.59 -15.91
CA GLN A 64 6.10 13.61 -17.32
C GLN A 64 5.46 14.81 -17.98
N TYR A 65 6.27 15.60 -18.67
CA TYR A 65 5.75 16.68 -19.48
C TYR A 65 5.42 16.13 -20.88
N PRO A 66 4.14 16.11 -21.30
CA PRO A 66 3.74 15.42 -22.53
C PRO A 66 4.26 16.10 -23.80
N CYS A 67 4.63 17.38 -23.72
CA CYS A 67 5.09 18.17 -24.85
C CYS A 67 6.62 18.23 -24.99
N ASP A 68 7.38 17.75 -23.99
CA ASP A 68 8.85 17.73 -24.03
C ASP A 68 9.37 16.61 -23.11
N THR A 69 9.99 15.59 -23.72
CA THR A 69 10.51 14.42 -23.01
C THR A 69 11.73 14.73 -22.14
N GLY A 70 12.36 15.89 -22.30
CA GLY A 70 13.50 16.35 -21.50
C GLY A 70 13.11 16.90 -20.12
N TYR A 71 11.83 17.26 -19.91
CA TYR A 71 11.34 17.83 -18.65
C TYR A 71 10.53 16.82 -17.84
N SER A 72 11.11 15.66 -17.57
CA SER A 72 10.55 14.66 -16.65
C SER A 72 11.36 14.61 -15.37
N PHE A 73 10.70 14.58 -14.22
CA PHE A 73 11.36 14.46 -12.93
C PHE A 73 10.59 13.53 -12.01
N SER A 74 11.29 12.92 -11.06
CA SER A 74 10.69 12.12 -10.00
C SER A 74 10.84 12.84 -8.68
N THR A 75 9.79 12.82 -7.86
CA THR A 75 9.82 13.39 -6.51
C THR A 75 9.05 12.52 -5.55
N THR A 76 9.33 12.66 -4.27
CA THR A 76 8.66 11.92 -3.20
C THR A 76 7.45 12.70 -2.73
N LEU A 77 6.27 12.11 -2.84
CA LEU A 77 5.05 12.61 -2.23
C LEU A 77 4.82 11.94 -0.89
N THR A 78 4.37 12.72 0.09
CA THR A 78 3.87 12.18 1.35
C THR A 78 2.42 11.78 1.16
N LYS A 79 2.06 10.55 1.55
CA LYS A 79 0.69 10.08 1.48
C LYS A 79 -0.10 10.46 2.72
N GLN A 80 -1.36 10.75 2.52
CA GLN A 80 -2.35 10.82 3.58
C GLN A 80 -3.09 9.49 3.64
N ILE A 81 -2.99 8.79 4.76
CA ILE A 81 -3.64 7.49 4.94
C ILE A 81 -5.00 7.72 5.59
N HIS A 82 -6.06 7.37 4.87
CA HIS A 82 -7.43 7.41 5.33
C HIS A 82 -7.92 5.99 5.62
N VAL A 83 -8.45 5.80 6.83
CA VAL A 83 -9.04 4.53 7.23
C VAL A 83 -10.47 4.49 6.68
N ALA A 84 -10.70 3.65 5.66
CA ALA A 84 -12.02 3.45 5.09
C ALA A 84 -12.60 2.13 5.62
N MET A 85 -13.70 2.20 6.37
CA MET A 85 -14.46 1.01 6.75
C MET A 85 -15.17 0.49 5.49
N LEU A 86 -14.51 -0.38 4.73
CA LEU A 86 -15.15 -1.16 3.68
C LEU A 86 -16.27 -2.01 4.32
N ARG A 87 -17.51 -1.52 4.25
CA ARG A 87 -18.69 -2.36 4.45
C ARG A 87 -18.79 -3.27 3.22
N LEU A 88 -18.17 -4.44 3.32
CA LEU A 88 -18.44 -5.58 2.43
C LEU A 88 -19.79 -6.21 2.81
#